data_AF-V4NUB9-F1
#
_entry.id   AF-V4NUB9-F1
#
_cell.length_a   1.000
_cell.length_b   1.000
_cell.length_c   1.000
_cell.angle_alpha   90.00
_cell.angle_beta   90.00
_cell.angle_gamma   90.00
#
_symmetry.space_group_name_H-M   'P 1'
#
loop_
_entity.id
_entity.type
_entity.pdbx_description
1 polymer ?
#
loop_
_entity_poly.entity_id
_entity_poly.type
_entity_poly.pdbx_seq_one_letter_code
_entity_poly.pdbx_strand_id
1 'polypeptide(L)'
;MSVIAKVAVRGVEKQYNLYRVEAYCQAENQLMAQYADPTDEDLLFSRASPSGEMRAKFPEDPHMVEGDQLYVIFTRAPQPRAWHWSKARVQSVTDYGGVTKEVRICSPHSYGRPDLAANELPDFTFKISIDNAGASEQFQPNDADWVVGLYRSSQVTMDQALQLARDARGEPAEELVDESQG
;
A
#
# COMPACT_ATOMS: atom_id res chain seq x y z
N MET A 1 10.03 -4.48 -7.18
CA MET A 1 9.75 -4.62 -5.73
C MET A 1 8.42 -3.97 -5.41
N SER A 2 7.60 -4.62 -4.59
CA SER A 2 6.30 -4.11 -4.15
C SER A 2 5.96 -4.60 -2.74
N VAL A 3 5.24 -3.78 -1.98
CA VAL A 3 4.70 -4.13 -0.65
C VAL A 3 3.21 -3.82 -0.66
N ILE A 4 2.38 -4.76 -0.19
CA ILE A 4 0.92 -4.62 -0.18
C ILE A 4 0.40 -4.74 1.25
N ALA A 5 -0.48 -3.84 1.64
CA ALA A 5 -1.24 -3.93 2.89
C ALA A 5 -2.73 -3.78 2.62
N LYS A 6 -3.57 -4.45 3.42
CA LYS A 6 -5.02 -4.25 3.42
C LYS A 6 -5.43 -3.42 4.63
N VAL A 7 -6.19 -2.35 4.40
CA VAL A 7 -6.68 -1.45 5.44
C VAL A 7 -8.19 -1.34 5.42
N ALA A 8 -8.81 -1.10 6.58
CA ALA A 8 -10.22 -0.77 6.71
C ALA A 8 -10.39 0.68 7.16
N VAL A 9 -11.27 1.41 6.49
CA VAL A 9 -11.65 2.78 6.83
C VAL A 9 -12.32 2.78 8.20
N ARG A 10 -11.80 3.61 9.09
CA ARG A 10 -12.39 3.86 10.41
C ARG A 10 -13.25 5.11 10.41
N GLY A 11 -12.89 6.10 9.60
CA GLY A 11 -13.62 7.35 9.57
C GLY A 11 -13.24 8.23 8.39
N VAL A 12 -14.21 9.04 7.99
CA VAL A 12 -14.06 10.09 6.98
C VAL A 12 -14.53 11.40 7.61
N GLU A 13 -13.66 12.40 7.60
CA GLU A 13 -13.93 13.70 8.19
C GLU A 13 -13.64 14.79 7.16
N LYS A 14 -14.61 15.67 6.93
CA LYS A 14 -14.40 16.86 6.11
C LYS A 14 -13.57 17.90 6.87
N GLN A 15 -12.43 18.29 6.32
CA GLN A 15 -11.54 19.31 6.86
C GLN A 15 -11.34 20.43 5.84
N TYR A 16 -12.01 21.57 6.07
CA TYR A 16 -12.03 22.70 5.14
C TYR A 16 -12.46 22.27 3.73
N ASN A 17 -11.54 22.31 2.76
CA ASN A 17 -11.73 21.93 1.37
C ASN A 17 -11.21 20.52 1.04
N LEU A 18 -10.85 19.72 2.04
CA LEU A 18 -10.35 18.35 1.89
C LEU A 18 -11.18 17.37 2.72
N TYR A 19 -11.07 16.09 2.40
CA TYR A 19 -11.61 14.99 3.21
C TYR A 19 -10.45 14.18 3.77
N ARG A 20 -10.38 14.06 5.09
CA ARG A 20 -9.41 13.20 5.77
C ARG A 20 -10.04 11.84 5.97
N VAL A 21 -9.33 10.81 5.53
CA VAL A 21 -9.69 9.41 5.75
C VAL A 21 -8.66 8.81 6.70
N GLU A 22 -9.15 8.16 7.75
CA GLU A 22 -8.34 7.36 8.65
C GLU A 22 -8.68 5.88 8.44
N ALA A 23 -7.66 5.04 8.31
CA ALA A 23 -7.80 3.60 8.12
C ALA A 23 -6.78 2.82 8.94
N TYR A 24 -7.10 1.58 9.27
CA TYR A 24 -6.25 0.70 10.07
C TYR A 24 -5.91 -0.57 9.31
N CYS A 25 -4.69 -1.08 9.47
CA CYS A 25 -4.34 -2.40 8.94
C CYS A 25 -5.31 -3.45 9.49
N GLN A 26 -5.85 -4.28 8.60
CA GLN A 26 -6.60 -5.45 9.03
C GLN A 26 -5.62 -6.58 9.36
N ALA A 27 -5.58 -6.97 10.64
CA ALA A 27 -4.72 -8.05 11.14
C ALA A 27 -5.32 -9.46 10.94
N GLU A 28 -6.50 -9.58 10.33
CA GLU A 28 -7.17 -10.87 10.17
C GLU A 28 -6.58 -11.67 9.01
N ASN A 29 -5.55 -12.48 9.28
CA ASN A 29 -5.09 -13.61 8.46
C ASN A 29 -4.84 -13.35 6.96
N GLN A 30 -4.79 -12.09 6.50
CA GLN A 30 -4.68 -11.75 5.09
C GLN A 30 -3.76 -10.53 4.87
N LEU A 31 -2.51 -10.87 4.55
CA LEU A 31 -1.62 -10.19 3.59
C LEU A 31 -0.75 -9.02 4.11
N MET A 32 0.54 -9.33 4.30
CA MET A 32 1.65 -8.49 3.85
C MET A 32 2.40 -9.30 2.80
N ALA A 33 2.04 -9.14 1.53
CA ALA A 33 2.79 -9.79 0.45
C ALA A 33 4.08 -8.99 0.22
N GLN A 34 5.22 -9.60 0.51
CA GLN A 34 6.43 -9.35 -0.24
C GLN A 34 6.40 -10.28 -1.46
N TYR A 35 7.10 -9.94 -2.54
CA TYR A 35 7.51 -10.91 -3.55
C TYR A 35 9.04 -10.99 -3.56
N ALA A 36 9.58 -12.04 -2.94
CA ALA A 36 10.91 -12.60 -3.22
C ALA A 36 10.78 -13.63 -4.36
N ASP A 37 11.92 -14.11 -4.87
CA ASP A 37 12.08 -15.08 -5.95
C ASP A 37 11.00 -16.20 -5.96
N PRO A 38 10.46 -16.62 -7.13
CA PRO A 38 9.39 -17.61 -7.27
C PRO A 38 9.68 -19.00 -6.68
N THR A 39 10.90 -19.26 -6.22
CA THR A 39 11.28 -20.50 -5.53
C THR A 39 10.87 -20.57 -4.06
N ASP A 40 10.38 -19.48 -3.47
CA ASP A 40 10.14 -19.36 -2.02
C ASP A 40 8.76 -18.72 -1.71
N GLU A 41 7.71 -19.34 -2.23
CA GLU A 41 6.30 -18.90 -2.08
C GLU A 41 5.86 -18.83 -0.60
N ASP A 42 6.48 -19.62 0.28
CA ASP A 42 6.20 -19.71 1.71
C ASP A 42 6.77 -18.54 2.56
N LEU A 43 7.70 -17.73 2.01
CA LEU A 43 8.23 -16.53 2.69
C LEU A 43 7.37 -15.27 2.49
N LEU A 44 6.42 -15.33 1.55
CA LEU A 44 5.66 -14.18 1.06
C LEU A 44 4.39 -13.90 1.86
N PHE A 45 3.97 -14.85 2.69
CA PHE A 45 2.78 -14.76 3.52
C PHE A 45 3.08 -15.25 4.94
N SER A 46 3.97 -14.56 5.67
CA SER A 46 4.09 -14.83 7.10
C SER A 46 2.79 -14.44 7.79
N ARG A 47 2.33 -15.26 8.75
CA ARG A 47 1.18 -15.02 9.66
C ARG A 47 1.42 -13.85 10.62
N ALA A 48 2.17 -12.86 10.18
CA ALA A 48 2.72 -11.80 10.99
C ALA A 48 1.91 -10.55 10.69
N SER A 49 1.07 -10.17 11.67
CA SER A 49 -0.01 -9.20 11.50
C SER A 49 0.56 -7.80 11.25
N PRO A 50 0.44 -7.21 10.05
CA PRO A 50 0.69 -5.79 9.93
C PRO A 50 -0.30 -5.05 10.84
N SER A 51 0.23 -4.28 11.77
CA SER A 51 -0.57 -3.33 12.54
C SER A 51 -0.16 -1.94 12.13
N GLY A 52 -1.12 -1.04 11.93
CA GLY A 52 -0.77 0.28 11.45
C GLY A 52 -1.96 1.17 11.24
N GLU A 53 -1.64 2.45 11.06
CA GLU A 53 -2.59 3.52 10.85
C GLU A 53 -2.22 4.28 9.59
N MET A 54 -3.18 4.40 8.68
CA MET A 54 -3.10 5.20 7.47
C MET A 54 -3.96 6.45 7.63
N ARG A 55 -3.42 7.59 7.21
CA ARG A 55 -4.14 8.84 7.02
C ARG A 55 -3.92 9.33 5.60
N ALA A 56 -4.99 9.66 4.90
CA ALA A 56 -4.94 10.22 3.56
C ALA A 56 -5.90 11.40 3.45
N LYS A 57 -5.48 12.47 2.76
CA LYS A 57 -6.35 13.60 2.43
C LYS A 57 -6.76 13.53 0.97
N PHE A 58 -8.04 13.71 0.72
CA PHE A 58 -8.66 13.67 -0.59
C PHE A 58 -9.15 15.08 -0.97
N PRO A 59 -8.95 15.53 -2.21
CA PRO A 59 -9.41 16.84 -2.68
C PRO A 59 -10.93 16.94 -2.83
N GLU A 60 -11.59 15.79 -2.98
CA GLU A 60 -13.04 15.66 -3.16
C GLU A 60 -13.58 14.55 -2.25
N ASP A 61 -14.91 14.46 -2.12
CA ASP A 61 -15.54 13.47 -1.26
C ASP A 61 -15.16 12.07 -1.75
N PRO A 62 -14.45 11.27 -0.94
CA PRO A 62 -14.03 9.96 -1.36
C PRO A 62 -15.20 8.97 -1.47
N HIS A 63 -16.42 9.30 -1.04
CA HIS A 63 -17.55 8.37 -0.99
C HIS A 63 -17.17 7.03 -0.34
N MET A 64 -16.51 7.13 0.82
CA MET A 64 -16.14 6.00 1.65
C MET A 64 -16.90 6.06 2.97
N VAL A 65 -17.23 4.90 3.53
CA VAL A 65 -17.85 4.75 4.84
C VAL A 65 -16.99 3.90 5.76
N GLU A 66 -17.26 3.95 7.05
CA GLU A 66 -16.61 3.08 8.03
C GLU A 66 -16.82 1.60 7.64
N GLY A 67 -15.73 0.82 7.66
CA GLY A 67 -15.70 -0.57 7.24
C GLY A 67 -15.29 -0.80 5.77
N ASP A 68 -15.30 0.23 4.91
CA ASP A 68 -14.79 0.10 3.54
C ASP A 68 -13.32 -0.32 3.56
N GLN A 69 -12.94 -1.25 2.68
CA GLN A 69 -11.58 -1.80 2.66
C GLN A 69 -10.81 -1.36 1.41
N LEU A 70 -9.53 -1.06 1.61
CA LEU A 70 -8.60 -0.66 0.56
C LEU A 70 -7.38 -1.57 0.56
N TYR A 71 -6.86 -1.87 -0.63
CA TYR A 71 -5.49 -2.33 -0.82
C TYR A 71 -4.58 -1.11 -0.99
N VAL A 72 -3.49 -1.10 -0.24
CA VAL A 72 -2.43 -0.09 -0.29
C VAL A 72 -1.21 -0.77 -0.88
N ILE A 73 -0.79 -0.34 -2.08
CA ILE A 73 0.33 -0.94 -2.80
C ILE A 73 1.45 0.09 -2.90
N PHE A 74 2.64 -0.26 -2.40
CA PHE A 74 3.86 0.50 -2.52
C PHE A 74 4.75 -0.07 -3.62
N THR A 75 5.19 0.76 -4.56
CA THR A 75 6.11 0.36 -5.65
C THR A 75 7.13 1.48 -5.92
N ARG A 76 8.07 1.24 -6.86
CA ARG A 76 8.97 2.27 -7.41
C ARG A 76 8.50 2.84 -8.75
N ALA A 77 7.39 2.33 -9.28
CA ALA A 77 6.90 2.63 -10.61
C ALA A 77 5.54 3.35 -10.54
N PRO A 78 5.07 3.93 -11.65
CA PRO A 78 3.71 4.45 -11.72
C PRO A 78 2.68 3.40 -11.30
N GLN A 79 1.58 3.84 -10.69
CA GLN A 79 0.50 2.99 -10.19
C GLN A 79 -0.65 2.95 -11.21
N PRO A 80 -0.64 2.02 -12.18
CA PRO A 80 -1.72 1.94 -13.16
C PRO A 80 -3.03 1.60 -12.46
N ARG A 81 -4.12 2.28 -12.81
CA ARG A 81 -5.48 2.00 -12.33
C ARG A 81 -5.68 2.17 -10.82
N ALA A 82 -4.73 2.78 -10.10
CA ALA A 82 -4.97 3.20 -8.72
C ALA A 82 -6.12 4.22 -8.70
N TRP A 83 -7.04 4.06 -7.75
CA TRP A 83 -8.12 5.01 -7.56
C TRP A 83 -7.56 6.37 -7.11
N HIS A 84 -6.60 6.35 -6.20
CA HIS A 84 -5.75 7.49 -5.84
C HIS A 84 -4.32 7.04 -5.63
N TRP A 85 -3.36 7.95 -5.82
CA TRP A 85 -1.95 7.65 -5.62
C TRP A 85 -1.22 8.81 -4.97
N SER A 86 -0.03 8.57 -4.43
CA SER A 86 0.86 9.63 -3.95
C SER A 86 2.31 9.21 -4.10
N LYS A 87 3.21 10.17 -4.28
CA LYS A 87 4.64 9.91 -4.01
C LYS A 87 4.81 9.69 -2.52
N ALA A 88 5.75 8.85 -2.14
CA ALA A 88 6.00 8.47 -0.77
C ALA A 88 7.50 8.45 -0.46
N ARG A 89 7.82 8.80 0.78
CA ARG A 89 9.14 8.66 1.37
C ARG A 89 9.02 7.90 2.67
N VAL A 90 9.98 7.02 2.93
CA VAL A 90 10.20 6.41 4.24
C VAL A 90 10.78 7.47 5.16
N GLN A 91 9.97 7.99 6.07
CA GLN A 91 10.39 8.99 7.06
C GLN A 91 11.33 8.38 8.09
N SER A 92 10.97 7.21 8.63
CA SER A 92 11.76 6.52 9.65
C SER A 92 11.49 5.02 9.62
N VAL A 93 12.49 4.25 10.05
CA VAL A 93 12.36 2.84 10.36
C VAL A 93 12.84 2.64 11.79
N THR A 94 12.01 2.04 12.62
CA THR A 94 12.35 1.65 13.99
C THR A 94 12.46 0.13 14.04
N ASP A 95 13.65 -0.35 14.38
CA ASP A 95 13.93 -1.77 14.55
C ASP A 95 13.70 -2.16 16.01
N TYR A 96 12.79 -3.11 16.25
CA TYR A 96 12.48 -3.63 17.59
C TYR A 96 13.24 -4.94 17.91
N GLY A 97 14.11 -5.39 17.01
CA GLY A 97 14.79 -6.69 17.07
C GLY A 97 13.95 -7.83 16.47
N GLY A 98 14.62 -8.92 16.10
CA GLY A 98 13.97 -10.06 15.44
C GLY A 98 13.61 -9.75 13.99
N VAL A 99 12.37 -10.05 13.58
CA VAL A 99 11.85 -9.79 12.22
C VAL A 99 10.83 -8.64 12.18
N THR A 100 10.67 -7.92 13.30
CA THR A 100 9.70 -6.85 13.45
C THR A 100 10.33 -5.46 13.29
N LYS A 101 9.86 -4.70 12.30
CA LYS A 101 10.21 -3.28 12.13
C LYS A 101 8.96 -2.42 12.01
N GLU A 102 9.00 -1.23 12.55
CA GLU A 102 7.99 -0.21 12.32
C GLU A 102 8.49 0.81 11.29
N VAL A 103 7.74 0.96 10.21
CA VAL A 103 8.04 1.84 9.10
C VAL A 103 7.04 2.99 9.12
N ARG A 104 7.54 4.22 9.08
CA ARG A 104 6.73 5.42 8.89
C ARG A 104 6.95 5.96 7.50
N ILE A 105 5.89 6.02 6.72
CA ILE A 105 5.88 6.46 5.33
C ILE A 105 5.01 7.72 5.26
N CYS A 106 5.46 8.74 4.54
CA CYS A 106 4.67 9.94 4.30
C CYS A 106 4.87 10.46 2.88
N SER A 107 3.97 11.33 2.41
CA SER A 107 4.21 12.09 1.19
C SER A 107 5.49 12.94 1.35
N PRO A 108 6.33 13.06 0.30
CA PRO A 108 7.59 13.82 0.37
C PRO A 108 7.37 15.33 0.51
N HIS A 109 6.15 15.80 0.24
CA HIS A 109 5.78 17.21 0.33
C HIS A 109 4.52 17.35 1.18
N SER A 110 4.55 18.34 2.08
CA SER A 110 3.43 18.75 2.91
C SER A 110 2.81 20.01 2.31
N TYR A 111 1.54 19.91 1.87
CA TYR A 111 0.62 21.00 1.49
C TYR A 111 0.96 21.87 0.27
N GLY A 112 -0.08 22.16 -0.53
CA GLY A 112 -0.15 23.41 -1.31
C GLY A 112 0.49 23.41 -2.69
N ARG A 113 0.63 22.27 -3.37
CA ARG A 113 0.99 22.30 -4.80
C ARG A 113 -0.23 22.65 -5.65
N PRO A 114 -0.17 23.70 -6.49
CA PRO A 114 -1.25 24.05 -7.39
C PRO A 114 -1.45 23.03 -8.53
N ASP A 115 -0.44 22.19 -8.79
CA ASP A 115 -0.38 21.29 -9.95
C ASP A 115 -0.37 19.80 -9.55
N LEU A 116 -1.26 19.39 -8.64
CA LEU A 116 -1.44 17.96 -8.37
C LEU A 116 -2.05 17.28 -9.60
N ALA A 117 -1.53 16.12 -9.96
CA ALA A 117 -2.13 15.33 -11.03
C ALA A 117 -3.56 14.90 -10.63
N ALA A 118 -4.41 14.63 -11.63
CA ALA A 118 -5.72 14.04 -11.38
C ALA A 118 -5.54 12.75 -10.55
N ASN A 119 -6.24 12.69 -9.41
CA ASN A 119 -6.22 11.61 -8.42
C ASN A 119 -4.95 11.48 -7.55
N GLU A 120 -4.02 12.43 -7.60
CA GLU A 120 -2.90 12.49 -6.65
C GLU A 120 -3.37 12.99 -5.27
N LEU A 121 -2.96 12.30 -4.20
CA LEU A 121 -3.28 12.68 -2.83
C LEU A 121 -2.34 13.80 -2.37
N PRO A 122 -2.87 14.94 -1.89
CA PRO A 122 -2.06 16.05 -1.34
C PRO A 122 -1.27 15.69 -0.08
N ASP A 123 -1.76 14.75 0.71
CA ASP A 123 -1.16 14.33 1.98
C ASP A 123 -1.48 12.86 2.24
N PHE A 124 -0.44 12.07 2.49
CA PHE A 124 -0.53 10.65 2.81
C PHE A 124 0.47 10.36 3.94
N THR A 125 0.03 9.63 4.95
CA THR A 125 0.89 9.07 5.98
C THR A 125 0.44 7.64 6.27
N PHE A 126 1.39 6.72 6.37
CA PHE A 126 1.14 5.37 6.81
C PHE A 126 2.23 4.96 7.80
N LYS A 127 1.82 4.66 9.02
CA LYS A 127 2.64 4.04 10.04
C LYS A 127 2.30 2.55 10.07
N ILE A 128 3.25 1.68 9.74
CA ILE A 128 3.02 0.23 9.64
C ILE A 128 4.10 -0.53 10.40
N SER A 129 3.70 -1.45 11.27
CA SER A 129 4.57 -2.47 11.85
C SER A 129 4.54 -3.69 10.95
N ILE A 130 5.71 -4.19 10.58
CA ILE A 130 5.91 -5.28 9.64
C ILE A 130 6.71 -6.35 10.36
N ASP A 131 6.12 -7.52 10.53
CA ASP A 131 6.75 -8.68 11.17
C ASP A 131 7.20 -9.70 10.10
N ASN A 132 7.94 -9.20 9.12
CA ASN A 132 8.51 -9.96 8.01
C ASN A 132 9.82 -9.29 7.59
N ALA A 133 10.93 -10.02 7.73
CA ALA A 133 12.26 -9.47 7.48
C ALA A 133 12.40 -8.99 6.03
N GLY A 134 12.02 -9.80 5.05
CA GLY A 134 12.19 -9.39 3.66
C GLY A 134 11.26 -8.23 3.25
N ALA A 135 10.03 -8.14 3.80
CA ALA A 135 9.14 -7.02 3.50
C ALA A 135 9.65 -5.73 4.17
N SER A 136 10.12 -5.84 5.42
CA SER A 136 10.58 -4.69 6.20
C SER A 136 11.95 -4.17 5.75
N GLU A 137 12.84 -5.02 5.27
CA GLU A 137 14.17 -4.64 4.76
C GLU A 137 14.14 -3.83 3.46
N GLN A 138 13.04 -3.91 2.71
CA GLN A 138 12.83 -3.08 1.51
C GLN A 138 12.72 -1.60 1.85
N PHE A 139 12.26 -1.26 3.06
CA PHE A 139 12.15 0.12 3.49
C PHE A 139 13.43 0.57 4.18
N GLN A 140 14.09 1.57 3.58
CA GLN A 140 15.28 2.20 4.14
C GLN A 140 14.94 3.60 4.62
N PRO A 141 15.47 4.07 5.77
CA PRO A 141 15.23 5.43 6.23
C PRO A 141 15.59 6.48 5.17
N ASN A 142 14.72 7.47 5.00
CA ASN A 142 14.84 8.59 4.05
C ASN A 142 14.72 8.25 2.56
N ASP A 143 14.42 7.00 2.24
CA ASP A 143 14.21 6.54 0.88
C ASP A 143 12.94 7.16 0.26
N ALA A 144 13.06 7.85 -0.88
CA ALA A 144 12.05 8.78 -1.39
C ALA A 144 11.49 8.43 -2.78
N ASP A 145 11.88 7.29 -3.37
CA ASP A 145 11.43 6.90 -4.71
C ASP A 145 10.21 5.95 -4.68
N TRP A 146 9.41 6.01 -3.62
CA TRP A 146 8.22 5.19 -3.50
C TRP A 146 7.01 5.89 -4.11
N VAL A 147 6.11 5.09 -4.69
CA VAL A 147 4.78 5.49 -5.12
C VAL A 147 3.79 4.58 -4.42
N VAL A 148 2.83 5.18 -3.72
CA VAL A 148 1.71 4.47 -3.11
C VAL A 148 0.47 4.59 -3.98
N GLY A 149 -0.20 3.47 -4.25
CA GLY A 149 -1.51 3.41 -4.89
C GLY A 149 -2.56 2.87 -3.93
N LEU A 150 -3.75 3.47 -3.94
CA LEU A 150 -4.93 3.01 -3.21
C LEU A 150 -5.92 2.37 -4.19
N TYR A 151 -6.37 1.15 -3.86
CA TYR A 151 -7.31 0.38 -4.67
C TYR A 151 -8.48 -0.06 -3.79
N ARG A 152 -9.73 0.15 -4.25
CA ARG A 152 -10.91 -0.29 -3.50
C ARG A 152 -11.07 -1.80 -3.60
N SER A 153 -11.21 -2.47 -2.46
CA SER A 153 -11.49 -3.92 -2.41
C SER A 153 -12.82 -4.32 -3.07
N SER A 154 -13.77 -3.38 -3.20
CA SER A 154 -15.02 -3.59 -3.92
C SER A 154 -14.86 -3.64 -5.45
N GLN A 155 -13.70 -3.23 -5.97
CA GLN A 155 -13.41 -3.13 -7.41
C GLN A 155 -12.23 -4.01 -7.83
N VAL A 156 -11.33 -4.31 -6.89
CA VAL A 156 -10.10 -5.06 -7.12
C VAL A 156 -10.08 -6.21 -6.12
N THR A 157 -10.05 -7.43 -6.63
CA THR A 157 -9.85 -8.64 -5.82
C THR A 157 -8.42 -8.72 -5.30
N MET A 158 -8.17 -9.62 -4.34
CA MET A 158 -6.82 -9.89 -3.85
C MET A 158 -5.88 -10.25 -4.99
N ASP A 159 -6.23 -11.22 -5.83
CA ASP A 159 -5.37 -11.69 -6.92
C ASP A 159 -5.08 -10.58 -7.95
N GLN A 160 -6.06 -9.71 -8.20
CA GLN A 160 -5.84 -8.54 -9.06
C GLN A 160 -4.92 -7.51 -8.42
N ALA A 161 -5.03 -7.26 -7.11
CA ALA A 161 -4.11 -6.37 -6.39
C ALA A 161 -2.68 -6.91 -6.43
N LEU A 162 -2.52 -8.23 -6.28
CA LEU A 162 -1.24 -8.92 -6.42
C LEU A 162 -0.68 -8.77 -7.83
N GLN A 163 -1.51 -8.99 -8.86
CA GLN A 163 -1.09 -8.82 -10.26
C GLN A 163 -0.69 -7.37 -10.56
N LEU A 164 -1.43 -6.37 -10.08
CA LEU A 164 -1.09 -4.96 -10.24
C LEU A 164 0.27 -4.62 -9.60
N ALA A 165 0.56 -5.23 -8.46
CA ALA A 165 1.86 -5.08 -7.80
C ALA A 165 3.00 -5.77 -8.57
N ARG A 166 2.72 -6.83 -9.34
CA ARG A 166 3.67 -7.49 -10.25
C ARG A 166 3.90 -6.67 -11.51
N ASP A 167 2.82 -6.20 -12.15
CA ASP A 167 2.85 -5.39 -13.37
C ASP A 167 3.65 -4.10 -13.18
N ALA A 168 3.52 -3.46 -12.00
CA ALA A 168 4.30 -2.30 -11.64
C ALA A 168 5.82 -2.56 -11.56
N ARG A 169 6.29 -3.81 -11.59
CA ARG A 169 7.71 -4.16 -11.67
C ARG A 169 8.23 -4.28 -13.10
N GLY A 170 7.35 -4.26 -14.10
CA GLY A 170 7.72 -4.54 -15.50
C GLY A 170 8.03 -6.01 -15.76
N GLU A 171 7.56 -6.91 -14.88
CA GLU A 171 7.63 -8.36 -15.11
C GLU A 171 6.52 -8.75 -16.09
N PRO A 172 6.80 -9.60 -17.10
CA PRO A 172 5.75 -10.08 -18.01
C PRO A 172 4.69 -10.83 -17.19
N ALA A 173 3.41 -10.57 -17.48
CA ALA A 173 2.32 -11.34 -16.91
C ALA A 173 2.60 -12.83 -17.18
N GLU A 174 2.67 -13.64 -16.11
CA GLU A 174 2.69 -15.08 -16.27
C GLU A 174 1.42 -15.47 -17.03
N GLU A 175 1.59 -16.01 -18.25
CA GLU A 175 0.49 -16.68 -18.94
C GLU A 175 -0.01 -17.78 -18.00
N LEU A 176 -1.21 -17.61 -17.47
CA LEU A 176 -1.97 -18.70 -16.85
C LEU A 176 -2.09 -19.79 -17.91
N VAL A 177 -1.25 -20.82 -17.80
CA VAL A 177 -1.34 -22.01 -18.64
C VAL A 177 -2.66 -22.67 -18.28
N ASP A 178 -3.62 -22.57 -19.19
CA ASP A 178 -4.91 -23.24 -19.07
C ASP A 178 -4.67 -24.74 -19.26
N GLU A 179 -4.58 -25.48 -18.15
CA GLU A 179 -4.45 -26.94 -18.16
C GLU A 179 -5.72 -27.68 -18.64
N SER A 180 -6.73 -26.96 -19.17
CA SER A 180 -7.97 -27.57 -19.67
C SER A 180 -7.92 -28.06 -21.12
N GLN A 181 -6.75 -28.11 -21.77
CA GLN A 181 -6.56 -28.78 -23.06
C GLN A 181 -5.61 -29.98 -22.97
N GLY A 182 -6.07 -31.02 -22.28
CA GLY A 182 -5.56 -32.39 -22.37
C GLY A 182 -6.54 -33.29 -23.15
#